data_AF-A0A5N0YQ22-F1
#
_entry.id   AF-A0A5N0YQ22-F1
#
_cell.length_a   1.000
_cell.length_b   1.000
_cell.length_c   1.000
_cell.angle_alpha   90.00
_cell.angle_beta   90.00
_cell.angle_gamma   90.00
#
_symmetry.space_group_name_H-M   'P 1'
#
loop_
_entity.id
_entity.type
_entity.pdbx_description
1 polymer ?
#
loop_
_entity_poly.entity_id
_entity_poly.type
_entity_poly.pdbx_seq_one_letter_code
_entity_poly.pdbx_strand_id
1 'polypeptide(L)' 'MDPYKGEQKTGDLSGIWSSGFKYADTTYRVAYEIIENKVIPVLLCGTHENFYEQLKKLI' A
#
# COMPACT_ATOMS: atom_id res chain seq x y z
N MET A 1 -1.15 -14.16 -6.94
CA MET A 1 -1.76 -13.51 -5.76
C MET A 1 -2.72 -12.46 -6.32
N ASP A 2 -3.97 -12.44 -5.89
CA ASP A 2 -4.99 -11.54 -6.44
C ASP A 2 -4.86 -10.14 -5.81
N PRO A 3 -4.53 -9.09 -6.59
CA PRO A 3 -4.28 -7.75 -6.05
C PRO A 3 -5.56 -7.07 -5.55
N TYR A 4 -6.75 -7.53 -5.94
CA TYR A 4 -8.02 -7.00 -5.44
C TYR A 4 -8.39 -7.53 -4.05
N LYS A 5 -7.57 -8.41 -3.46
CA LYS A 5 -7.74 -8.89 -2.07
C LYS A 5 -7.16 -7.94 -1.01
N GLY A 6 -6.46 -6.88 -1.44
CA GLY A 6 -6.02 -5.82 -0.54
C GLY A 6 -7.16 -4.93 -0.07
N GLU A 7 -6.85 -4.01 0.83
CA GLU A 7 -7.80 -2.97 1.25
C GLU A 7 -7.68 -1.76 0.32
N GLN A 8 -8.75 -1.46 -0.42
CA GLN A 8 -8.85 -0.23 -1.19
C GLN A 8 -9.03 0.96 -0.25
N LYS A 9 -8.18 1.98 -0.40
CA LYS A 9 -8.25 3.20 0.40
C LYS A 9 -9.32 4.16 -0.13
N THR A 10 -9.78 5.04 0.75
CA THR A 10 -10.81 6.04 0.50
C THR A 10 -10.29 7.44 0.87
N GLY A 11 -11.06 8.48 0.53
CA GLY A 11 -10.67 9.87 0.78
C GLY A 11 -9.48 10.30 -0.09
N ASP A 12 -8.51 10.99 0.51
CA ASP A 12 -7.30 11.50 -0.18
C ASP A 12 -6.45 10.40 -0.84
N LEU A 13 -6.66 9.13 -0.44
CA LEU A 13 -5.95 7.96 -0.96
C LEU A 13 -6.81 7.10 -1.90
N SER A 14 -7.95 7.61 -2.36
CA SER A 14 -8.82 6.88 -3.28
C SER A 14 -8.06 6.45 -4.54
N GLY A 15 -8.18 5.17 -4.91
CA GLY A 15 -7.43 4.57 -6.03
C GLY A 15 -6.20 3.77 -5.61
N ILE A 16 -5.70 3.99 -4.38
CA ILE A 16 -4.60 3.21 -3.80
C ILE A 16 -5.16 1.96 -3.10
N TRP A 17 -4.49 0.84 -3.31
CA TRP A 17 -4.69 -0.40 -2.60
C TRP A 17 -3.57 -0.63 -1.59
N SER A 18 -3.88 -1.31 -0.49
CA SER A 18 -2.87 -1.68 0.49
C SER A 18 -2.97 -3.14 0.90
N SER A 19 -1.83 -3.80 1.05
CA SER A 19 -1.75 -5.18 1.56
C SER A 19 -0.62 -5.29 2.59
N GLY A 20 -0.91 -5.95 3.71
CA GLY A 20 0.03 -6.15 4.81
C GLY A 20 0.59 -7.58 4.81
N PHE A 21 1.88 -7.72 5.11
CA PHE A 21 2.53 -9.03 5.27
C PHE A 21 3.55 -8.98 6.41
N LYS A 22 3.85 -10.15 7.00
CA LYS A 22 4.85 -10.28 8.06
C LYS A 22 6.13 -10.88 7.49
N TYR A 23 7.27 -10.29 7.83
CA TYR A 23 8.59 -10.79 7.50
C TYR A 23 9.58 -10.37 8.59
N ALA A 24 10.46 -11.28 9.03
CA ALA A 24 11.49 -10.99 10.03
C ALA A 24 10.96 -10.22 11.27
N ASP A 25 9.90 -10.75 11.90
CA ASP A 25 9.19 -10.15 13.05
C ASP A 25 8.57 -8.75 12.81
N THR A 26 8.68 -8.23 11.59
CA THR A 26 8.20 -6.91 11.20
C THR A 26 6.94 -7.03 10.36
N THR A 27 5.96 -6.19 10.65
CA THR A 27 4.77 -6.06 9.79
C THR A 27 5.02 -4.98 8.75
N TYR A 28 5.03 -5.41 7.50
CA TYR A 28 5.19 -4.57 6.33
C TYR A 28 3.84 -4.28 5.69
N ARG A 29 3.77 -3.15 4.99
CA ARG A 29 2.62 -2.77 4.18
C ARG A 29 3.09 -2.29 2.82
N VAL A 30 2.45 -2.80 1.78
CA VAL A 30 2.66 -2.36 0.40
C VAL A 30 1.48 -1.51 0.00
N ALA A 31 1.75 -0.35 -0.60
CA ALA A 31 0.76 0.45 -1.30
C ALA A 31 0.96 0.29 -2.80
N TYR A 32 -0.12 0.05 -3.54
CA TYR A 32 -0.06 -0.20 -4.98
C TYR A 32 -1.30 0.31 -5.68
N GLU A 33 -1.15 0.58 -6.97
CA GLU A 33 -2.25 0.87 -7.88
C GLU A 33 -2.48 -0.32 -8.81
N ILE A 34 -3.72 -0.44 -9.29
CA ILE A 34 -4.08 -1.42 -10.30
C ILE A 34 -4.50 -0.67 -11.55
N ILE A 35 -3.63 -0.66 -12.57
CA ILE A 35 -3.85 0.02 -13.86
C ILE A 35 -3.77 -1.03 -14.96
N GLU A 36 -4.81 -1.14 -15.79
CA GLU A 36 -4.88 -2.10 -16.90
C GLU A 36 -4.54 -3.55 -16.48
N ASN A 37 -5.08 -3.99 -15.33
CA ASN A 37 -4.79 -5.29 -14.69
C ASN A 37 -3.32 -5.53 -14.28
N LYS A 38 -2.48 -4.49 -14.28
CA LYS A 38 -1.10 -4.54 -13.78
C LYS A 38 -1.04 -3.91 -12.40
N VAL A 39 -0.24 -4.52 -11.52
CA VAL A 39 0.06 -3.98 -10.20
C VAL A 39 1.28 -3.10 -10.30
N ILE A 40 1.12 -1.81 -10.00
CA ILE A 40 2.22 -0.86 -9.95
C ILE A 40 2.49 -0.59 -8.46
N PRO A 41 3.61 -1.08 -7.90
CA PRO A 41 3.98 -0.76 -6.52
C PRO A 41 4.33 0.72 -6.43
N VAL A 42 3.51 1.49 -5.72
CA VAL A 42 3.70 2.94 -5.55
C VAL A 42 4.60 3.23 -4.35
N LEU A 43 4.67 2.33 -3.36
CA LEU A 43 5.51 2.54 -2.17
C LEU A 43 5.98 1.24 -1.50
N LEU A 44 7.30 1.13 -1.26
CA LEU A 44 7.95 0.04 -0.53
C LEU A 44 8.29 0.47 0.90
N CYS A 45 7.45 0.01 1.84
CA CYS A 45 7.77 -0.47 3.19
C CYS A 45 8.51 0.41 4.21
N GLY A 46 7.79 0.76 5.29
CA GLY A 46 8.30 1.09 6.62
C GLY A 46 7.33 0.63 7.72
N THR A 47 7.78 0.58 8.98
CA THR A 47 6.96 0.22 10.16
C THR A 47 5.75 1.15 10.32
N HIS A 48 4.70 0.65 10.99
CA HIS A 48 3.33 1.23 11.00
C HIS A 48 3.25 2.72 11.35
N GLU A 49 4.18 3.24 12.17
CA GLU A 49 4.13 4.62 12.68
C GLU A 49 4.36 5.70 11.61
N ASN A 50 5.19 5.46 10.60
CA ASN A 50 5.54 6.50 9.63
C ASN A 50 4.93 6.31 8.22
N PHE A 51 4.10 5.27 8.03
CA PHE A 51 3.58 4.88 6.71
C PHE A 51 2.64 5.93 6.09
N TYR A 52 1.59 6.33 6.80
CA TYR A 52 0.56 7.22 6.24
C TYR A 52 1.04 8.66 6.11
N GLU A 53 1.87 9.11 7.05
CA GLU A 53 2.51 10.43 7.02
C GLU A 53 3.42 10.61 5.81
N GLN A 54 4.22 9.58 5.47
CA GLN A 54 5.07 9.62 4.27
C GLN A 54 4.24 9.50 2.99
N LEU A 55 3.20 8.66 2.99
CA LEU A 55 2.32 8.51 1.84
C LEU A 55 1.66 9.85 1.47
N LYS A 56 1.09 10.57 2.44
CA LYS A 56 0.47 11.88 2.22
C LYS A 56 1.42 12.99 1.72
N LYS A 57 2.74 12.79 1.78
CA LYS A 57 3.73 13.77 1.30
C LYS A 57 4.15 13.53 -0.15
N LEU A 58 3.87 12.35 -0.71
CA LEU A 58 4.29 11.95 -2.06
C LEU A 58 3.20 12.18 -3.12
N ILE A 59 1.97 12.36 -2.69
CA ILE A 59 0.75 12.67 -3.45
C ILE A 59 0.33 14.09 -3.11
#